data_AF-A0A4R3TST7-F1
#
_entry.id   AF-A0A4R3TST7-F1
#
_cell.length_a   1.000
_cell.length_b   1.000
_cell.length_c   1.000
_cell.angle_alpha   90.00
_cell.angle_beta   90.00
_cell.angle_gamma   90.00
#
_symmetry.space_group_name_H-M   'P 1'
#
loop_
_entity.id
_entity.type
_entity.pdbx_description
1 polymer ?
#
loop_
_entity_poly.entity_id
_entity_poly.type
_entity_poly.pdbx_seq_one_letter_code
_entity_poly.pdbx_strand_id
1 'polypeptide(L)' 'MSQTTDQFANITPSATPSEAELEAWAKLPRDEQVRRYQALFAQPDCNNFTSDTPDDILAAARQRVVQRRNG' A
#
# COMPACT_ATOMS: atom_id res chain seq x y z
N MET A 1 13.98 -34.01 2.59
CA MET A 1 14.44 -32.61 2.50
C MET A 1 13.26 -31.77 2.05
N SER A 2 12.54 -31.14 2.99
CA SER A 2 11.32 -30.40 2.67
C SER A 2 11.64 -28.93 2.45
N GLN A 3 11.37 -28.47 1.23
CA GLN A 3 11.51 -27.09 0.80
C GLN A 3 10.57 -26.20 1.63
N THR A 4 11.15 -25.31 2.43
CA THR A 4 10.42 -24.19 3.05
C THR A 4 10.58 -22.99 2.14
N THR A 5 9.91 -23.02 0.98
CA THR A 5 9.94 -21.90 0.03
C THR A 5 8.52 -21.48 -0.31
N ASP A 6 7.70 -21.16 0.71
CA ASP A 6 6.42 -20.52 0.44
C ASP A 6 5.84 -19.77 1.66
N GLN A 7 6.62 -18.86 2.26
CA GLN A 7 6.11 -18.00 3.34
C GLN A 7 6.23 -16.49 3.07
N PHE A 8 6.79 -16.10 1.92
CA PHE A 8 6.94 -14.70 1.54
C PHE A 8 6.13 -14.30 0.29
N ALA A 9 5.37 -15.21 -0.30
CA ALA A 9 4.63 -14.97 -1.55
C ALA A 9 3.49 -13.93 -1.45
N ASN A 10 3.10 -13.50 -0.23
CA ASN A 10 2.04 -12.53 0.01
C ASN A 10 2.51 -11.25 0.74
N ILE A 11 3.81 -10.94 0.69
CA ILE A 11 4.27 -9.58 0.92
C ILE A 11 4.30 -8.95 -0.47
N THR A 12 3.24 -8.26 -0.89
CA THR A 12 3.38 -7.34 -2.02
C THR A 12 4.55 -6.43 -1.65
N PRO A 13 5.67 -6.45 -2.39
CA PRO A 13 6.76 -5.52 -2.10
C PRO A 13 6.14 -4.13 -2.10
N SER A 14 6.63 -3.25 -1.23
CA SER A 14 6.50 -1.80 -1.48
C SER A 14 6.73 -1.63 -2.97
N ALA A 15 5.69 -1.23 -3.71
CA ALA A 15 5.78 -1.07 -5.16
C ALA A 15 6.61 0.18 -5.39
N THR A 16 7.91 0.05 -5.12
CA THR A 16 8.91 1.06 -5.40
C THR A 16 8.85 1.21 -6.92
N PRO A 17 8.48 2.40 -7.42
CA PRO A 17 8.34 2.61 -8.84
C PRO A 17 9.65 2.29 -9.55
N SER A 18 9.55 1.65 -10.71
CA SER A 18 10.69 1.46 -11.60
C SER A 18 11.17 2.81 -12.15
N GLU A 19 12.43 2.85 -12.61
CA GLU A 19 13.00 4.06 -13.22
C GLU A 19 12.21 4.53 -14.45
N ALA A 20 11.70 3.59 -15.24
CA ALA A 20 10.85 3.90 -16.39
C ALA A 20 9.52 4.56 -15.98
N GLU A 21 8.92 4.13 -14.87
CA GLU A 21 7.70 4.75 -14.32
C GLU A 21 7.98 6.16 -13.78
N LEU A 22 9.13 6.36 -13.15
CA LEU A 22 9.56 7.68 -12.69
C LEU A 22 9.81 8.63 -13.86
N GLU A 23 10.47 8.17 -14.93
CA GLU A 23 10.72 8.98 -16.12
C GLU A 23 9.41 9.31 -16.87
N ALA A 24 8.51 8.34 -17.00
CA ALA A 24 7.18 8.56 -17.58
C ALA A 24 6.38 9.59 -16.78
N TRP A 25 6.47 9.55 -15.45
CA TRP A 25 5.86 10.55 -14.57
C TRP A 25 6.48 11.95 -14.75
N ALA A 26 7.81 12.03 -14.82
CA ALA A 26 8.54 13.28 -15.00
C ALA A 26 8.23 13.99 -16.32
N LYS A 27 7.86 13.23 -17.37
CA LYS A 27 7.44 13.76 -18.68
C LYS A 27 6.03 14.35 -18.69
N LEU A 28 5.21 14.09 -17.67
CA LEU A 28 3.87 14.66 -17.60
C LEU A 28 3.91 16.18 -17.36
N PRO A 29 3.00 16.96 -17.97
CA PRO A 29 2.79 18.35 -17.60
C PRO A 29 2.47 18.46 -16.11
N ARG A 30 2.88 19.58 -15.48
CA ARG A 30 2.69 19.78 -14.05
C ARG A 30 1.22 19.68 -13.62
N ASP A 31 0.32 20.22 -14.41
CA ASP A 31 -1.12 20.17 -14.11
C ASP A 31 -1.68 18.75 -14.11
N GLU A 32 -1.16 17.88 -15.00
CA GLU A 32 -1.57 16.47 -15.06
C GLU A 32 -1.03 15.69 -13.86
N GLN A 33 0.20 15.98 -13.40
CA GLN A 33 0.72 15.41 -12.15
C GLN A 33 -0.16 15.81 -10.95
N VAL A 34 -0.51 17.10 -10.85
CA VAL A 34 -1.35 17.61 -9.76
C VAL A 34 -2.75 16.99 -9.81
N ARG A 35 -3.37 16.91 -11.00
CA ARG A 35 -4.69 16.28 -11.19
C ARG A 35 -4.70 14.83 -10.73
N ARG A 36 -3.66 14.05 -11.07
CA ARG A 36 -3.54 12.65 -10.65
C ARG A 36 -3.39 12.52 -9.13
N TYR A 37 -2.60 13.38 -8.50
CA TYR A 37 -2.50 13.41 -7.03
C TYR A 37 -3.82 13.78 -6.37
N GLN A 38 -4.52 14.79 -6.87
CA GLN A 38 -5.83 15.19 -6.35
C GLN A 38 -6.85 14.05 -6.46
N ALA A 39 -6.87 13.34 -7.59
CA ALA A 39 -7.75 12.19 -7.78
C ALA A 39 -7.44 11.04 -6.79
N LEU A 40 -6.15 10.80 -6.49
CA LEU A 40 -5.74 9.83 -5.48
C LEU A 40 -6.23 10.23 -4.08
N PHE A 41 -5.99 11.47 -3.66
CA PHE A 41 -6.39 11.93 -2.33
C PHE A 41 -7.91 12.13 -2.17
N ALA A 42 -8.66 12.19 -3.27
CA ALA A 42 -10.12 12.18 -3.24
C ALA A 42 -10.72 10.80 -2.91
N GLN A 43 -9.90 9.73 -2.89
CA GLN A 43 -10.40 8.40 -2.54
C GLN A 43 -10.86 8.37 -1.06
N PRO A 44 -11.98 7.69 -0.74
CA PRO A 44 -12.52 7.64 0.63
C PRO A 44 -11.50 7.17 1.67
N ASP A 45 -10.67 6.21 1.30
CA ASP A 45 -9.65 5.61 2.18
C ASP A 45 -8.53 6.60 2.55
N CYS A 46 -8.30 7.63 1.73
CA CYS A 46 -7.28 8.65 1.98
C CYS A 46 -7.73 9.74 2.96
N ASN A 47 -9.03 9.85 3.26
CA ASN A 47 -9.60 10.85 4.15
C ASN A 47 -10.23 10.24 5.41
N ASN A 48 -9.91 8.98 5.73
CA ASN A 48 -10.36 8.34 6.95
C ASN A 48 -9.52 8.83 8.14
N PHE A 49 -10.09 9.76 8.90
CA PHE A 49 -9.57 10.13 10.21
C PHE A 49 -9.95 9.05 11.22
N THR A 50 -8.96 8.55 11.96
CA THR A 50 -9.20 7.62 13.06
C THR A 50 -8.74 8.23 14.38
N SER A 51 -9.50 7.95 15.44
CA SER A 51 -9.07 8.21 16.83
C SER A 51 -8.14 7.12 17.37
N ASP A 52 -7.95 6.04 16.60
CA ASP A 52 -7.08 4.93 16.95
C ASP A 52 -5.65 5.42 17.15
N THR A 53 -5.05 4.98 18.24
CA THR A 53 -3.62 5.18 18.44
C THR A 53 -2.84 4.29 17.47
N PRO A 54 -1.56 4.57 17.19
CA PRO A 54 -0.72 3.68 16.41
C PRO A 54 -0.71 2.23 16.92
N ASP A 55 -0.83 2.01 18.24
CA ASP A 55 -0.89 0.68 18.84
C ASP A 55 -2.21 -0.03 18.52
N ASP A 56 -3.33 0.69 18.51
CA ASP A 56 -4.65 0.16 18.10
C ASP A 56 -4.63 -0.27 16.63
N ILE A 57 -4.05 0.57 15.76
CA ILE A 57 -3.86 0.26 14.34
C ILE A 57 -3.01 -1.00 14.17
N LEU A 58 -1.91 -1.11 14.92
CA LEU A 58 -1.02 -2.27 14.87
C LEU A 58 -1.70 -3.55 15.38
N ALA A 59 -2.46 -3.46 16.47
CA ALA A 59 -3.23 -4.58 17.02
C ALA A 59 -4.27 -5.07 16.00
N ALA A 60 -5.03 -4.16 15.39
CA ALA A 60 -6.01 -4.49 14.36
C ALA A 60 -5.34 -5.13 13.11
N ALA A 61 -4.19 -4.62 12.68
CA ALA A 61 -3.44 -5.20 11.58
C ALA A 61 -3.00 -6.64 11.87
N ARG A 62 -2.50 -6.91 13.08
CA ARG A 62 -2.12 -8.27 13.52
C ARG A 62 -3.31 -9.22 13.53
N GLN A 63 -4.47 -8.76 14.03
CA GLN A 63 -5.69 -9.57 14.01
C GLN A 63 -6.13 -9.95 12.59
N ARG A 64 -6.09 -9.00 11.63
CA ARG A 64 -6.41 -9.28 10.21
C ARG A 64 -5.50 -10.35 9.61
N VAL A 65 -4.21 -10.33 9.94
CA VAL A 65 -3.24 -11.35 9.47
C VAL A 65 -3.56 -12.72 10.06
N VAL A 66 -3.89 -12.80 11.36
CA VAL A 66 -4.29 -14.06 12.01
C VAL A 66 -5.56 -14.63 11.37
N GLN A 67 -6.56 -13.79 11.09
CA GLN A 67 -7.80 -14.21 10.43
C GLN A 67 -7.56 -14.80 9.04
N ARG A 68 -6.64 -14.21 8.25
CA ARG A 68 -6.24 -14.75 6.93
C ARG A 68 -5.53 -16.11 7.01
N ARG A 69 -4.90 -16.43 8.13
CA ARG A 69 -4.17 -17.69 8.32
C ARG A 69 -5.09 -18.85 8.74
N ASN A 70 -6.27 -18.52 9.29
CA ASN A 70 -7.21 -19.50 9.86
C ASN A 70 -8.39 -19.85 8.94
N GLY A 71 -8.45 -19.27 7.73
CA GLY A 71 -9.38 -19.63 6.66
C GLY A 71 -8.63 -20.27 5.50
#